data_AF-A0A945N5A2-F1
#
_entry.id   AF-A0A945N5A2-F1
#
_cell.length_a   1.000
_cell.length_b   1.000
_cell.length_c   1.000
_cell.angle_alpha   90.00
_cell.angle_beta   90.00
_cell.angle_gamma   90.00
#
_symmetry.space_group_name_H-M   'P 1'
#
loop_
_entity.id
_entity.type
_entity.pdbx_description
1 polymer ?
#
loop_
_entity_poly.entity_id
_entity_poly.type
_entity_poly.pdbx_seq_one_letter_code
_entity_poly.pdbx_strand_id
1 'polypeptide(L)'
;MALKDTLDKLNNINLSEIDLSDLDINSAGLWPTPIKVITALGVFVLILALGYFFLVTDLQQDLAKAGEEEKSLKTSYREKYAQASNLEGYRLQAKEMEANFQKILSQLPLDTEIPGLIEDISTVGSNNGLVFNKIDLQPEQVLEYYVEKPIRMEVVGG
;
A
#
# COMPACT_ATOMS: atom_id res chain seq x y z
N MET A 1 3.24 50.67 55.48
CA MET A 1 3.17 50.17 56.86
C MET A 1 2.00 49.21 57.08
N ALA A 2 0.82 49.44 56.47
CA ALA A 2 -0.35 48.55 56.57
C ALA A 2 -0.13 47.11 56.05
N LEU A 3 0.66 46.91 54.98
CA LEU A 3 0.91 45.57 54.43
C LEU A 3 1.79 44.69 55.33
N LYS A 4 2.69 45.30 56.10
CA LYS A 4 3.55 44.59 57.05
C LYS A 4 2.74 44.15 58.27
N ASP A 5 1.83 45.02 58.72
CA ASP A 5 0.90 44.73 59.82
C ASP A 5 -0.12 43.63 59.46
N THR A 6 -0.53 43.53 58.19
CA THR A 6 -1.33 42.40 57.71
C THR A 6 -0.52 41.11 57.58
N LEU A 7 0.76 41.19 57.24
CA LEU A 7 1.67 40.03 57.18
C LEU A 7 1.96 39.47 58.58
N ASP A 8 2.22 40.35 59.55
CA ASP A 8 2.47 39.95 60.95
C ASP A 8 1.21 39.36 61.60
N LYS A 9 0.01 39.87 61.25
CA LYS A 9 -1.27 39.27 61.66
C LYS A 9 -1.56 37.91 61.03
N LEU A 10 -1.07 37.64 59.82
CA LEU A 10 -1.19 36.32 59.18
C LEU A 10 -0.26 35.27 59.81
N ASN A 11 0.89 35.71 60.34
CA ASN A 11 1.90 34.82 60.92
C ASN A 11 1.57 34.37 62.36
N ASN A 12 0.75 35.13 63.09
CA ASN A 12 0.34 34.83 64.48
C ASN A 12 -1.03 34.14 64.60
N ILE A 13 -1.50 33.53 63.52
CA ILE A 13 -2.74 32.74 63.53
C ILE A 13 -2.38 31.34 64.01
N ASN A 14 -2.78 30.99 65.23
CA ASN A 14 -2.61 29.64 65.78
C ASN A 14 -3.44 28.64 64.96
N LEU A 15 -2.78 27.88 64.06
CA LEU A 15 -3.41 26.86 63.19
C LEU A 15 -3.81 25.56 63.94
N SER A 16 -3.49 25.45 65.22
CA SER A 16 -3.68 24.24 66.03
C SER A 16 -5.03 24.14 66.75
N GLU A 17 -5.90 25.15 66.66
CA GLU A 17 -7.24 25.17 67.28
C GLU A 17 -8.37 25.16 66.24
N ILE A 18 -8.04 24.84 64.98
CA ILE A 18 -9.01 24.75 63.88
C ILE A 18 -9.52 23.31 63.82
N ASP A 19 -10.69 23.08 64.39
CA ASP A 19 -11.39 21.81 64.28
C ASP A 19 -11.94 21.65 62.84
N LEU A 20 -11.28 20.80 62.05
CA LEU A 20 -11.62 20.54 60.65
C LEU A 20 -12.94 19.78 60.50
N SER A 21 -13.56 19.37 61.61
CA SER A 21 -14.76 18.54 61.64
C SER A 21 -16.08 19.32 61.61
N ASP A 22 -16.06 20.67 61.75
CA ASP A 22 -17.26 21.53 61.75
C ASP A 22 -17.41 22.40 60.48
N LEU A 23 -16.63 22.08 59.43
CA LEU A 23 -16.65 22.78 58.14
C LEU A 23 -17.82 22.30 57.26
N ASP A 24 -19.02 22.84 57.53
CA ASP A 24 -20.19 22.64 56.66
C ASP A 24 -20.05 23.49 55.37
N ILE A 25 -20.13 22.82 54.22
CA ILE A 25 -20.13 23.41 52.88
C ILE A 25 -21.28 24.42 52.66
N ASN A 26 -22.36 24.32 53.45
CA ASN A 26 -23.48 25.27 53.42
C ASN A 26 -23.17 26.60 54.14
N SER A 27 -22.12 26.64 54.97
CA SER A 27 -21.72 27.82 55.76
C SER A 27 -20.32 28.34 55.42
N ALA A 28 -19.85 28.10 54.18
CA ALA A 28 -18.52 28.53 53.70
C ALA A 28 -18.27 30.06 53.83
N GLY A 29 -19.33 30.86 53.90
CA GLY A 29 -19.27 32.31 54.12
C GLY A 29 -18.86 32.73 55.54
N LEU A 30 -18.94 31.86 56.55
CA LEU A 30 -18.64 32.15 57.96
C LEU A 30 -17.28 31.60 58.42
N TRP A 31 -16.55 30.89 57.55
CA TRP A 31 -15.26 30.29 57.91
C TRP A 31 -14.21 31.34 58.33
N PRO A 32 -13.29 30.99 59.24
CA PRO A 32 -12.09 31.78 59.55
C PRO A 32 -11.38 32.24 58.28
N THR A 33 -10.93 33.50 58.26
CA THR A 33 -10.26 34.11 57.10
C THR A 33 -9.08 33.32 56.52
N PRO A 34 -8.24 32.59 57.29
CA PRO A 34 -7.16 31.78 56.75
C PRO A 34 -7.67 30.59 55.93
N ILE A 35 -8.73 29.93 56.41
CA ILE A 35 -9.31 28.75 55.75
C ILE A 35 -9.94 29.16 54.42
N LYS A 36 -10.65 30.30 54.39
CA LYS A 36 -11.20 30.87 53.15
C LYS A 36 -10.12 31.11 52.09
N VAL A 37 -8.97 31.67 52.48
CA VAL A 37 -7.87 31.94 51.55
C VAL A 37 -7.26 30.62 51.05
N ILE A 38 -7.07 29.63 51.91
CA ILE A 38 -6.52 28.32 51.53
C ILE A 38 -7.48 27.58 50.59
N THR A 39 -8.78 27.55 50.88
CA THR A 39 -9.78 26.91 50.00
C THR A 39 -9.90 27.63 48.68
N ALA A 40 -9.89 28.97 48.66
CA ALA A 40 -9.91 29.75 47.42
C ALA A 40 -8.66 29.49 46.56
N LEU A 41 -7.48 29.39 47.19
CA LEU A 41 -6.24 29.04 46.49
C LEU A 41 -6.29 27.61 45.95
N GLY A 42 -6.83 26.66 46.73
CA GLY A 42 -7.02 25.27 46.30
C GLY A 42 -7.94 25.15 45.08
N VAL A 43 -9.09 25.85 45.10
CA VAL A 43 -10.01 25.90 43.95
C VAL A 43 -9.34 26.56 42.74
N PHE A 44 -8.57 27.61 42.94
CA PHE A 44 -7.83 28.26 41.85
C PHE A 44 -6.81 27.31 41.19
N VAL A 45 -6.02 26.60 41.99
CA VAL A 45 -5.07 25.59 41.49
C VAL A 45 -5.79 24.44 40.80
N LEU A 46 -6.93 23.99 41.35
CA LEU A 46 -7.76 22.93 40.74
C LEU A 46 -8.26 23.34 39.36
N ILE A 47 -8.75 24.57 39.20
CA ILE A 47 -9.21 25.11 37.91
C ILE A 47 -8.06 25.19 36.91
N LEU A 48 -6.88 25.63 37.34
CA LEU A 48 -5.69 25.68 36.47
C LEU A 48 -5.22 24.28 36.05
N ALA A 49 -5.23 23.31 36.97
CA ALA A 49 -4.85 21.93 36.67
C ALA A 49 -5.83 21.29 35.68
N LEU A 50 -7.14 21.48 35.88
CA LEU A 50 -8.17 20.97 34.98
C LEU A 50 -8.09 21.65 33.60
N GLY A 51 -7.89 22.97 33.56
CA GLY A 51 -7.71 23.72 32.31
C GLY A 51 -6.47 23.30 31.53
N TYR A 52 -5.34 23.09 32.23
CA TYR A 52 -4.13 22.57 31.61
C TYR A 52 -4.33 21.14 31.09
N PHE A 53 -4.94 20.26 31.89
CA PHE A 53 -5.15 18.87 31.49
C PHE A 53 -6.08 18.76 30.29
N PHE A 54 -7.22 19.46 30.29
CA PHE A 54 -8.14 19.43 29.14
C PHE A 54 -7.53 20.04 27.88
N LEU A 55 -6.92 21.23 27.98
CA LEU A 55 -6.45 21.95 26.79
C LEU A 55 -5.17 21.36 26.20
N VAL A 56 -4.26 20.86 27.04
CA VAL A 56 -2.96 20.35 26.59
C VAL A 56 -3.07 18.92 26.08
N THR A 57 -3.94 18.09 26.66
CA THR A 57 -4.12 16.72 26.19
C THR A 57 -4.73 16.67 24.79
N ASP A 58 -5.74 17.50 24.50
CA ASP A 58 -6.33 17.57 23.16
C ASP A 58 -5.31 18.04 22.11
N LEU A 59 -4.53 19.08 22.42
CA LEU A 59 -3.54 19.63 21.50
C LEU A 59 -2.41 18.63 21.18
N GLN A 60 -2.01 17.81 22.17
CA GLN A 60 -1.04 16.74 21.96
C GLN A 60 -1.60 15.60 21.09
N GLN A 61 -2.87 15.25 21.27
CA GLN A 61 -3.52 14.23 20.42
C GLN A 61 -3.66 14.70 18.98
N ASP A 62 -4.04 15.95 18.76
CA ASP A 62 -4.18 16.49 17.40
C ASP A 62 -2.84 16.59 16.68
N LEU A 63 -1.77 16.98 17.40
CA LEU A 63 -0.42 16.98 16.86
C LEU A 63 0.04 15.56 16.50
N ALA A 64 -0.25 14.57 17.35
CA ALA A 64 0.08 13.17 17.08
C ALA A 64 -0.66 12.64 15.83
N LYS A 65 -1.96 12.92 15.70
CA LYS A 65 -2.76 12.55 14.53
C LYS A 65 -2.21 13.19 13.25
N ALA A 66 -1.94 14.50 13.28
CA ALA A 66 -1.38 15.21 12.14
C ALA A 66 0.00 14.64 11.71
N GLY A 67 0.83 14.25 12.67
CA GLY A 67 2.12 13.60 12.39
C GLY A 67 1.98 12.22 11.74
N GLU A 68 1.00 11.42 12.17
CA GLU A 68 0.70 10.13 11.55
C GLU A 68 0.16 10.29 10.12
N GLU A 69 -0.73 11.26 9.90
CA GLU A 69 -1.23 11.60 8.57
C GLU A 69 -0.11 12.05 7.63
N GLU A 70 0.81 12.92 8.09
CA GLU A 70 1.96 13.34 7.29
C GLU A 70 2.82 12.14 6.88
N LYS A 71 3.12 11.23 7.81
CA LYS A 71 3.92 10.03 7.55
C LYS A 71 3.24 9.12 6.54
N SER A 72 1.94 8.91 6.69
CA SER A 72 1.13 8.13 5.75
C SER A 72 1.17 8.73 4.34
N LEU A 73 0.87 10.03 4.24
CA LEU A 73 0.81 10.74 2.97
C LEU A 73 2.16 10.77 2.24
N LYS A 74 3.25 10.95 2.99
CA LYS A 74 4.62 10.91 2.45
C LYS A 74 5.01 9.52 1.93
N THR A 75 4.52 8.47 2.59
CA THR A 75 4.74 7.09 2.15
C THR A 75 4.00 6.82 0.85
N SER A 76 2.69 7.15 0.79
CA SER A 76 1.90 7.00 -0.43
C SER A 76 2.44 7.85 -1.60
N TYR A 77 2.95 9.05 -1.34
CA TYR A 77 3.60 9.88 -2.36
C TYR A 77 4.82 9.18 -2.94
N ARG A 78 5.71 8.63 -2.09
CA ARG A 78 6.92 7.94 -2.55
C ARG A 78 6.60 6.71 -3.39
N GLU A 79 5.61 5.92 -2.99
CA GLU A 79 5.19 4.74 -3.73
C GLU A 79 4.65 5.12 -5.12
N LYS A 80 3.75 6.11 -5.18
CA LYS A 80 3.19 6.59 -6.45
C LYS A 80 4.25 7.24 -7.33
N TYR A 81 5.17 7.99 -6.75
CA TYR A 81 6.28 8.60 -7.48
C TYR A 81 7.21 7.53 -8.05
N ALA A 82 7.55 6.49 -7.29
CA ALA A 82 8.39 5.38 -7.76
C ALA A 82 7.72 4.61 -8.91
N GLN A 83 6.40 4.36 -8.82
CA GLN A 83 5.61 3.76 -9.90
C GLN A 83 5.60 4.64 -11.15
N ALA A 84 5.40 5.96 -10.98
CA ALA A 84 5.37 6.90 -12.09
C ALA A 84 6.76 7.11 -12.73
N SER A 85 7.83 7.18 -11.94
CA SER A 85 9.19 7.37 -12.44
C SER A 85 9.69 6.19 -13.26
N ASN A 86 9.23 4.97 -12.94
CA ASN A 86 9.64 3.77 -13.67
C ASN A 86 8.71 3.44 -14.86
N LEU A 87 7.67 4.24 -15.11
CA LEU A 87 6.71 4.02 -16.19
C LEU A 87 7.39 4.07 -17.57
N GLU A 88 8.36 4.97 -17.74
CA GLU A 88 9.13 5.07 -18.98
C GLU A 88 10.01 3.83 -19.22
N GLY A 89 10.63 3.31 -18.15
CA GLY A 89 11.39 2.06 -18.18
C GLY A 89 10.52 0.84 -18.53
N TYR A 90 9.34 0.72 -17.92
CA TYR A 90 8.40 -0.36 -18.24
C TYR A 90 7.85 -0.27 -19.67
N ARG A 91 7.59 0.94 -20.18
CA ARG A 91 7.20 1.13 -21.59
C ARG A 91 8.30 0.68 -22.56
N LEU A 92 9.56 0.97 -22.23
CA LEU A 92 10.68 0.52 -23.03
C LEU A 92 10.79 -1.01 -23.04
N GLN A 93 10.68 -1.65 -21.86
CA GLN A 93 10.68 -3.11 -21.74
C GLN A 93 9.52 -3.76 -22.50
N ALA A 94 8.32 -3.17 -22.47
CA ALA A 94 7.17 -3.66 -23.23
C ALA A 94 7.43 -3.61 -24.74
N LYS A 95 8.02 -2.52 -25.24
CA LYS A 95 8.39 -2.38 -26.65
C LYS A 95 9.47 -3.38 -27.07
N GLU A 96 10.45 -3.63 -26.22
CA GLU A 96 11.50 -4.63 -26.45
C GLU A 96 10.92 -6.05 -26.47
N MET A 97 10.00 -6.36 -25.54
CA MET A 97 9.30 -7.64 -25.50
C MET A 97 8.45 -7.87 -26.76
N GLU A 98 7.76 -6.84 -27.25
CA GLU A 98 6.99 -6.92 -28.50
C GLU A 98 7.90 -7.13 -29.72
N ALA A 99 9.04 -6.44 -29.79
CA ALA A 99 10.03 -6.66 -30.85
C ALA A 99 10.58 -8.10 -30.83
N ASN A 100 10.88 -8.64 -29.64
CA ASN A 100 11.32 -10.02 -29.47
C ASN A 100 10.24 -11.02 -29.85
N PHE A 101 8.98 -10.74 -29.51
CA PHE A 101 7.85 -11.58 -29.89
C PHE A 101 7.65 -11.62 -31.41
N GLN A 102 7.72 -10.48 -32.09
CA GLN A 102 7.66 -10.41 -33.56
C GLN A 102 8.78 -11.23 -34.23
N LYS A 103 9.98 -11.21 -33.64
CA LYS A 103 11.09 -12.05 -34.12
C LYS A 103 10.76 -13.54 -33.97
N ILE A 104 10.17 -13.96 -32.85
CA ILE A 104 9.76 -15.35 -32.63
C ILE A 104 8.64 -15.75 -33.61
N LEU A 105 7.64 -14.88 -33.84
CA LEU A 105 6.59 -15.12 -34.85
C LEU A 105 7.18 -15.29 -36.25
N SER A 106 8.16 -14.48 -36.63
CA SER A 106 8.85 -14.62 -37.92
C SER A 106 9.66 -15.92 -38.04
N GLN A 107 10.02 -16.52 -36.91
CA GLN A 107 10.74 -17.79 -36.85
C GLN A 107 9.81 -19.01 -36.74
N LEU A 108 8.50 -18.81 -36.54
CA LEU A 108 7.49 -19.86 -36.58
C LEU A 108 7.06 -20.01 -38.05
N PRO A 109 7.66 -20.94 -38.82
CA PRO A 109 7.31 -21.13 -40.22
C PRO A 109 5.99 -21.90 -40.24
N LEU A 110 4.89 -21.19 -40.49
CA LEU A 110 3.57 -21.79 -40.36
C LEU A 110 3.05 -22.49 -41.64
N ASP A 111 3.48 -22.15 -42.86
CA ASP A 111 2.58 -22.48 -43.99
C ASP A 111 3.13 -22.95 -45.35
N THR A 112 4.43 -23.15 -45.60
CA THR A 112 4.85 -23.35 -47.02
C THR A 112 5.78 -24.51 -47.36
N GLU A 113 6.03 -25.48 -46.46
CA GLU A 113 6.89 -26.62 -46.84
C GLU A 113 6.15 -27.80 -47.50
N ILE A 114 4.81 -27.84 -47.47
CA ILE A 114 4.07 -28.96 -48.08
C ILE A 114 4.35 -29.09 -49.59
N PRO A 115 4.33 -28.01 -50.42
CA PRO A 115 4.65 -28.14 -51.84
C PRO A 115 6.10 -28.59 -52.11
N GLY A 116 7.06 -28.07 -51.35
CA GLY A 116 8.47 -28.45 -51.47
C GLY A 116 8.72 -29.91 -51.08
N LEU A 117 8.04 -30.39 -50.04
CA LEU A 117 8.11 -31.80 -49.63
C LEU A 117 7.63 -32.75 -50.73
N ILE A 118 6.59 -32.38 -51.49
CA ILE A 118 6.13 -33.20 -52.62
C ILE A 118 7.15 -33.24 -53.76
N GLU A 119 7.83 -32.12 -54.03
CA GLU A 119 8.87 -32.02 -55.05
C GLU A 119 10.11 -32.86 -54.68
N ASP A 120 10.53 -32.80 -53.41
CA ASP A 120 11.65 -33.59 -52.89
C ASP A 120 11.34 -35.10 -52.94
N ILE A 121 10.14 -35.51 -52.51
CA ILE A 121 9.71 -36.91 -52.56
C ILE A 121 9.66 -37.42 -54.01
N SER A 122 9.14 -36.60 -54.94
CA SER A 122 9.06 -36.95 -56.35
C SER A 122 10.44 -37.10 -56.99
N THR A 123 11.36 -36.20 -56.66
CA THR A 123 12.75 -36.22 -57.13
C THR A 123 13.49 -37.46 -56.62
N VAL A 124 13.38 -37.75 -55.32
CA VAL A 124 13.99 -38.95 -54.72
C VAL A 124 13.41 -40.22 -55.31
N GLY A 125 12.09 -40.34 -55.48
CA GLY A 125 11.48 -41.53 -56.06
C GLY A 125 11.83 -41.72 -57.54
N SER A 126 11.86 -40.65 -58.33
CA SER A 126 12.29 -40.72 -59.74
C SER A 126 13.75 -41.17 -59.87
N ASN A 127 14.64 -40.71 -58.99
CA ASN A 127 16.03 -41.14 -58.97
C ASN A 127 16.20 -42.63 -58.60
N ASN A 128 15.22 -43.21 -57.91
CA ASN A 128 15.19 -44.62 -57.53
C ASN A 128 14.34 -45.48 -58.49
N GLY A 129 13.94 -44.96 -59.66
CA GLY A 129 13.16 -45.71 -60.65
C GLY A 129 11.68 -45.91 -60.30
N LEU A 130 11.16 -45.13 -59.36
CA LEU A 130 9.74 -45.13 -58.99
C LEU A 130 8.99 -44.04 -59.77
N VAL A 131 7.85 -44.42 -60.35
CA VAL A 131 6.91 -43.51 -61.01
C VAL A 131 5.70 -43.33 -60.11
N PHE A 132 5.42 -42.08 -59.72
CA PHE A 132 4.25 -41.73 -58.92
C PHE A 132 3.03 -41.58 -59.82
N ASN A 133 2.00 -42.41 -59.61
CA ASN A 133 0.73 -42.32 -60.34
C ASN A 133 -0.24 -41.33 -59.69
N LYS A 134 -0.26 -41.27 -58.36
CA LYS A 134 -1.15 -40.39 -57.61
C LYS A 134 -0.53 -40.00 -56.27
N ILE A 135 -0.63 -38.72 -55.93
CA ILE A 135 -0.31 -38.17 -54.61
C ILE A 135 -1.56 -37.43 -54.12
N ASP A 136 -2.14 -37.87 -53.01
CA ASP A 136 -3.43 -37.42 -52.50
C ASP A 136 -3.32 -36.95 -51.06
N LEU A 137 -3.53 -35.65 -50.84
CA LEU A 137 -3.51 -35.01 -49.52
C LEU A 137 -4.82 -35.31 -48.81
N GLN A 138 -4.74 -36.05 -47.70
CA GLN A 138 -5.92 -36.40 -46.91
C GLN A 138 -6.31 -35.23 -45.97
N PRO A 139 -7.56 -35.23 -45.45
CA PRO A 139 -7.99 -34.27 -44.45
C PRO A 139 -7.11 -34.30 -43.21
N GLU A 140 -6.94 -33.14 -42.58
CA GLU A 140 -6.18 -33.00 -41.35
C GLU A 140 -6.83 -33.79 -40.20
N GLN A 141 -6.00 -34.48 -39.42
CA GLN A 141 -6.42 -35.15 -38.20
C GLN A 141 -5.85 -34.41 -37.00
N VAL A 142 -6.74 -33.97 -36.12
CA VAL A 142 -6.37 -33.23 -34.90
C VAL A 142 -6.14 -34.23 -33.77
N LEU A 143 -4.90 -34.32 -33.30
CA LEU A 143 -4.50 -35.13 -32.14
C LEU A 143 -4.34 -34.22 -30.90
N GLU A 144 -4.09 -34.80 -29.73
CA GLU A 144 -4.05 -34.08 -28.44
C GLU A 144 -2.99 -32.97 -28.38
N TYR A 145 -1.89 -33.11 -29.14
CA TYR A 145 -0.74 -32.18 -29.08
C TYR A 145 -0.30 -31.61 -30.44
N TYR A 146 -0.83 -32.10 -31.56
CA TYR A 146 -0.46 -31.66 -32.91
C TYR A 146 -1.52 -32.02 -33.95
N VAL A 147 -1.44 -31.40 -35.13
CA VAL A 147 -2.29 -31.69 -36.29
C VAL A 147 -1.44 -32.41 -37.33
N GLU A 148 -1.89 -33.57 -37.78
CA GLU A 148 -1.25 -34.29 -38.89
C GLU A 148 -2.03 -34.09 -40.19
N LYS A 149 -1.31 -34.01 -41.32
CA LYS A 149 -1.91 -33.99 -42.66
C LYS A 149 -1.41 -35.21 -43.44
N PRO A 150 -2.16 -36.33 -43.43
CA PRO A 150 -1.69 -37.56 -44.05
C PRO A 150 -1.59 -37.44 -45.57
N ILE A 151 -0.58 -38.09 -46.16
CA ILE A 151 -0.35 -38.11 -47.62
C ILE A 151 -0.43 -39.54 -48.10
N ARG A 152 -1.36 -39.83 -49.03
CA ARG A 152 -1.47 -41.13 -49.69
C ARG A 152 -0.77 -41.08 -51.04
N MET A 153 0.07 -42.06 -51.32
CA MET A 153 0.83 -42.14 -52.57
C MET A 153 0.63 -43.49 -53.24
N GLU A 154 0.45 -43.49 -54.57
CA GLU A 154 0.44 -44.67 -55.41
C GLU A 154 1.67 -44.63 -56.32
N VAL A 155 2.55 -45.63 -56.19
CA VAL A 155 3.83 -45.71 -56.90
C VAL A 155 3.93 -47.02 -57.67
N VAL A 156 4.57 -46.96 -58.84
CA VAL A 156 4.92 -48.11 -59.67
C VAL A 156 6.42 -48.10 -59.84
N GLY A 157 7.06 -49.24 -59.57
CA GLY A 157 8.51 -49.40 -59.68
C GLY A 157 8.87 -50.60 -60.56
N GLY A 158 10.05 -50.53 -61.17
CA GLY A 158 10.67 -51.62 -61.91
C GLY A 158 11.50 -52.55 -61.04
#